data_AF-A0A3C0ZIW9-F1
#
_entry.id   AF-A0A3C0ZIW9-F1
#
_cell.length_a   1.000
_cell.length_b   1.000
_cell.length_c   1.000
_cell.angle_alpha   90.00
_cell.angle_beta   90.00
_cell.angle_gamma   90.00
#
_symmetry.space_group_name_H-M   'P 1'
#
loop_
_entity.id
_entity.type
_entity.pdbx_description
1 polymer ?
#
loop_
_entity_poly.entity_id
_entity_poly.type
_entity_poly.pdbx_seq_one_letter_code
_entity_poly.pdbx_strand_id
1 'polypeptide(L)'
;MKHITRIAALLGAVMIAGQLLAQPGEQQPGPGGMGRMHGGRMMGGMGPMMQHQGMGPMQFLNLTDEQKQKAQTLMLQHRKEILPLEAEIEKHKANLKLELTADKFDAAKTKSIQSELAKVMNEIGSKRIVHQRAIRDLLTPEQRVKFDQHILSGARGPGGPRGGMRGPMMGGPQMGRQMGRGQRF
;
A
#
# COMPACT_ATOMS: atom_id res chain seq x y z
N MET A 1 -43.90 -29.20 34.42
CA MET A 1 -43.35 -30.57 34.29
C MET A 1 -42.05 -30.45 33.49
N LYS A 2 -40.91 -30.03 34.06
CA LYS A 2 -39.92 -30.73 34.91
C LYS A 2 -39.55 -32.13 34.41
N HIS A 3 -38.58 -32.25 33.50
CA HIS A 3 -37.64 -33.39 33.48
C HIS A 3 -36.25 -32.90 33.04
N ILE A 4 -35.44 -32.57 34.05
CA ILE A 4 -33.99 -32.43 33.98
C ILE A 4 -33.44 -33.82 34.34
N THR A 5 -32.70 -34.45 33.44
CA THR A 5 -31.98 -35.70 33.72
C THR A 5 -30.49 -35.47 33.55
N ARG A 6 -29.77 -35.54 34.68
CA ARG A 6 -28.31 -35.55 34.80
C ARG A 6 -27.85 -37.00 34.93
N ILE A 7 -26.88 -37.45 34.13
CA ILE A 7 -26.00 -38.61 34.43
C ILE A 7 -24.66 -38.28 33.72
N ALA A 8 -23.66 -37.75 34.42
CA ALA A 8 -22.66 -38.44 35.24
C ALA A 8 -21.48 -38.99 34.42
N ALA A 9 -20.29 -38.63 34.89
CA ALA A 9 -18.99 -38.80 34.28
C ALA A 9 -18.44 -40.23 34.37
N LEU A 10 -17.66 -40.64 33.37
CA LEU A 10 -16.67 -41.72 33.43
C LEU A 10 -15.45 -41.23 32.63
N LEU A 11 -14.41 -40.67 33.27
CA LEU A 11 -13.25 -41.38 33.83
C LEU A 11 -12.64 -42.41 32.86
N GLY A 12 -11.72 -41.93 32.03
CA GLY A 12 -10.74 -42.74 31.32
C GLY A 12 -9.36 -42.09 31.46
N ALA A 13 -8.77 -42.19 32.65
CA ALA A 13 -7.38 -41.82 32.89
C ALA A 13 -6.49 -42.98 32.40
N VAL A 14 -5.72 -42.73 31.33
CA VAL A 14 -4.53 -43.54 31.03
C VAL A 14 -3.33 -42.62 31.21
N MET A 15 -2.83 -42.62 32.45
CA MET A 15 -1.50 -42.13 32.80
C MET A 15 -0.50 -43.22 32.44
N ILE A 16 0.26 -43.03 31.35
CA ILE A 16 1.53 -43.74 31.17
C ILE A 16 2.63 -42.76 31.55
N ALA A 17 3.15 -42.95 32.76
CA ALA A 17 4.40 -42.37 33.22
C ALA A 17 5.55 -43.05 32.46
N GLY A 18 6.28 -42.27 31.68
CA GLY A 18 7.58 -42.65 31.14
C GLY A 18 8.51 -41.44 31.27
N GLN A 19 9.24 -41.37 32.38
CA GLN A 19 10.25 -40.35 32.60
C GLN A 19 11.61 -40.79 32.05
N LEU A 20 12.23 -39.83 31.36
CA LEU A 20 13.66 -39.60 31.15
C LEU A 20 14.51 -40.71 30.55
N LEU A 21 14.91 -40.52 29.29
CA LEU A 21 16.32 -40.35 28.96
C LEU A 21 16.47 -39.19 27.97
N ALA A 22 17.14 -38.12 28.41
CA ALA A 22 17.66 -37.09 27.53
C ALA A 22 18.83 -37.70 26.73
N GLN A 23 18.63 -37.86 25.42
CA GLN A 23 19.73 -38.09 24.49
C GLN A 23 19.79 -36.90 23.52
N PRO A 24 20.95 -36.23 23.35
CA PRO A 24 21.12 -35.24 22.31
C PRO A 24 21.22 -35.98 20.97
N GLY A 25 20.09 -36.09 20.28
CA GLY A 25 20.00 -36.68 18.95
C GLY A 25 20.66 -35.77 17.92
N GLU A 26 21.67 -36.34 17.26
CA GLU A 26 22.50 -35.75 16.22
C GLU A 26 21.70 -35.22 15.03
N GLN A 27 22.23 -34.15 14.45
CA GLN A 27 21.76 -33.53 13.22
C GLN A 27 21.90 -34.50 12.06
N GLN A 28 20.78 -34.82 11.41
CA GLN A 28 20.79 -35.44 10.09
C GLN A 28 20.33 -34.39 9.06
N PRO A 29 21.24 -33.84 8.23
CA PRO A 29 20.86 -32.91 7.18
C PRO A 29 20.21 -33.67 6.02
N GLY A 30 18.90 -33.45 5.81
CA GLY A 30 18.19 -33.95 4.64
C GLY A 30 18.71 -33.32 3.34
N PRO A 31 18.81 -34.07 2.24
CA PRO A 31 19.29 -33.56 0.97
C PRO A 31 18.15 -32.85 0.23
N GLY A 32 18.27 -31.54 0.04
CA GLY A 32 17.28 -30.77 -0.73
C GLY A 32 17.53 -29.27 -0.67
N GLY A 33 18.51 -28.81 -1.45
CA GLY A 33 18.81 -27.39 -1.58
C GLY A 33 17.67 -26.63 -2.26
N MET A 34 17.00 -25.76 -1.50
CA MET A 34 16.36 -24.56 -2.04
C MET A 34 17.15 -23.36 -1.54
N GLY A 35 17.76 -22.65 -2.49
CA GLY A 35 18.61 -21.51 -2.23
C GLY A 35 17.94 -20.52 -1.29
N ARG A 36 18.63 -20.22 -0.19
CA ARG A 36 18.37 -19.03 0.62
C ARG A 36 18.38 -17.82 -0.31
N MET A 37 17.21 -17.23 -0.56
CA MET A 37 17.10 -15.87 -1.06
C MET A 37 17.63 -14.92 0.02
N HIS A 38 18.96 -14.81 0.13
CA HIS A 38 19.61 -13.67 0.73
C HIS A 38 19.43 -12.48 -0.21
N GLY A 39 18.28 -11.82 -0.06
CA GLY A 39 17.88 -10.66 -0.85
C GLY A 39 16.87 -9.76 -0.14
N GLY A 40 16.83 -9.79 1.20
CA GLY A 40 16.02 -8.88 2.01
C GLY A 40 16.82 -7.67 2.48
N ARG A 41 17.40 -6.91 1.55
CA ARG A 41 17.93 -5.57 1.87
C ARG A 41 16.73 -4.61 1.91
N MET A 42 16.62 -3.89 3.03
CA MET A 42 15.77 -2.72 3.27
C MET A 42 14.32 -2.97 3.72
N MET A 43 14.16 -3.64 4.87
CA MET A 43 13.22 -3.16 5.88
C MET A 43 14.02 -2.45 6.97
N GLY A 44 14.72 -1.38 6.57
CA GLY A 44 15.32 -0.42 7.49
C GLY A 44 14.22 0.47 8.02
N GLY A 45 14.17 0.62 9.34
CA GLY A 45 13.07 1.21 10.08
C GLY A 45 12.42 2.43 9.43
N MET A 46 11.09 2.40 9.37
CA MET A 46 10.28 3.60 9.53
C MET A 46 10.46 4.10 10.97
N GLY A 47 11.68 4.52 11.31
CA GLY A 47 11.88 5.48 12.37
C GLY A 47 11.08 6.73 12.01
N PRO A 48 10.72 7.57 12.99
CA PRO A 48 9.89 8.73 12.73
C PRO A 48 10.62 9.67 11.77
N MET A 49 10.30 9.58 10.48
CA MET A 49 10.53 10.63 9.47
C MET A 49 9.61 11.83 9.75
N MET A 50 9.44 12.16 11.03
CA MET A 50 8.71 13.31 11.58
C MET A 50 9.72 14.41 11.93
N GLN A 51 10.67 14.71 11.04
CA GLN A 51 11.56 15.86 11.25
C GLN A 51 12.01 16.57 9.98
N HIS A 52 11.24 16.45 8.90
CA HIS A 52 11.17 17.48 7.86
C HIS A 52 9.71 17.97 7.71
N GLN A 53 9.05 18.23 8.84
CA GLN A 53 7.79 18.99 8.91
C GLN A 53 8.01 20.49 8.56
N GLY A 54 8.91 20.79 7.64
CA GLY A 54 9.21 22.13 7.19
C GLY A 54 8.88 22.24 5.71
N MET A 55 7.65 22.63 5.40
CA MET A 55 7.17 22.89 4.04
C MET A 55 7.25 21.65 3.14
N GLY A 56 6.13 20.98 2.89
CA GLY A 56 6.00 20.06 1.76
C GLY A 56 6.21 20.77 0.42
N PRO A 57 5.49 20.44 -0.67
CA PRO A 57 5.79 20.87 -2.05
C PRO A 57 5.89 22.38 -2.34
N MET A 58 5.84 23.29 -1.36
CA MET A 58 5.87 24.74 -1.53
C MET A 58 7.23 25.41 -1.30
N GLN A 59 8.31 24.65 -1.16
CA GLN A 59 9.65 25.21 -0.96
C GLN A 59 10.09 26.15 -2.11
N PHE A 60 9.52 26.01 -3.31
CA PHE A 60 9.80 26.85 -4.47
C PHE A 60 9.18 28.27 -4.42
N LEU A 61 8.32 28.55 -3.43
CA LEU A 61 7.56 29.81 -3.35
C LEU A 61 8.23 30.90 -2.53
N ASN A 62 9.36 30.63 -1.85
CA ASN A 62 10.07 31.60 -0.99
C ASN A 62 9.11 32.38 -0.09
N LEU A 63 8.31 31.65 0.71
CA LEU A 63 7.28 32.25 1.57
C LEU A 63 7.91 33.09 2.69
N THR A 64 7.26 34.21 3.04
CA THR A 64 7.56 34.96 4.27
C THR A 64 7.18 34.16 5.51
N ASP A 65 7.72 34.49 6.68
CA ASP A 65 7.45 33.74 7.90
C ASP A 65 5.97 33.80 8.32
N GLU A 66 5.29 34.92 8.08
CA GLU A 66 3.84 35.03 8.27
C GLU A 66 3.06 34.12 7.31
N GLN A 67 3.45 34.08 6.03
CA GLN A 67 2.84 33.16 5.05
C GLN A 67 3.07 31.70 5.43
N LYS A 68 4.26 31.37 5.94
CA LYS A 68 4.61 30.01 6.39
C LYS A 68 3.71 29.56 7.54
N GLN A 69 3.49 30.40 8.56
CA GLN A 69 2.62 30.08 9.69
C GLN A 69 1.16 29.85 9.26
N LYS A 70 0.64 30.72 8.39
CA LYS A 70 -0.71 30.57 7.84
C LYS A 70 -0.84 29.30 6.98
N ALA A 71 0.16 29.03 6.13
CA ALA A 71 0.19 27.81 5.32
C ALA A 71 0.26 26.53 6.18
N GLN A 72 1.07 26.51 7.25
CA GLN A 72 1.13 25.38 8.18
C GLN A 72 -0.23 25.11 8.84
N THR A 73 -0.94 26.16 9.25
CA THR A 73 -2.28 26.04 9.83
C THR A 73 -3.25 25.39 8.83
N LEU A 74 -3.26 25.86 7.58
CA LEU A 74 -4.07 25.27 6.51
C LEU A 74 -3.68 23.81 6.21
N MET A 75 -2.39 23.47 6.25
CA MET A 75 -1.91 22.11 6.05
C MET A 75 -2.35 21.17 7.18
N LEU A 76 -2.28 21.62 8.44
CA LEU A 76 -2.74 20.84 9.59
C LEU A 76 -4.24 20.62 9.55
N GLN A 77 -5.03 21.65 9.22
CA GLN A 77 -6.47 21.52 9.05
C GLN A 77 -6.81 20.54 7.94
N HIS A 78 -6.21 20.71 6.76
CA HIS A 78 -6.41 19.78 5.64
C HIS A 78 -6.04 18.35 6.02
N ARG A 79 -4.92 18.15 6.73
CA ARG A 79 -4.50 16.81 7.19
C ARG A 79 -5.52 16.20 8.15
N LYS A 80 -6.05 16.96 9.11
CA LYS A 80 -7.11 16.50 10.02
C LYS A 80 -8.37 16.05 9.27
N GLU A 81 -8.74 16.74 8.20
CA GLU A 81 -9.90 16.37 7.39
C GLU A 81 -9.65 15.17 6.47
N ILE A 82 -8.44 15.00 5.94
CA ILE A 82 -8.10 13.91 5.01
C ILE A 82 -7.82 12.59 5.73
N LEU A 83 -7.21 12.61 6.92
CA LEU A 83 -6.87 11.41 7.69
C LEU A 83 -8.03 10.39 7.84
N PRO A 84 -9.24 10.77 8.26
CA PRO A 84 -10.35 9.82 8.36
C PRO A 84 -10.77 9.25 6.99
N LEU A 85 -10.75 10.08 5.94
CA LEU A 85 -11.09 9.63 4.58
C LEU A 85 -10.05 8.64 4.02
N GLU A 86 -8.76 8.81 4.34
CA GLU A 86 -7.73 7.84 4.00
C GLU A 86 -7.98 6.48 4.67
N ALA A 87 -8.42 6.49 5.94
CA ALA A 87 -8.79 5.27 6.65
C ALA A 87 -10.01 4.57 6.02
N GLU A 88 -11.01 5.34 5.58
CA GLU A 88 -12.17 4.81 4.86
C GLU A 88 -11.79 4.18 3.51
N ILE A 89 -10.88 4.80 2.76
CA ILE A 89 -10.33 4.22 1.53
C ILE A 89 -9.70 2.86 1.81
N GLU A 90 -8.86 2.75 2.83
CA GLU A 90 -8.20 1.49 3.17
C GLU A 90 -9.21 0.42 3.63
N LYS A 91 -10.24 0.81 4.41
CA LYS A 91 -11.35 -0.08 4.77
C LYS A 91 -12.10 -0.59 3.53
N HIS A 92 -12.46 0.28 2.59
CA HIS A 92 -13.17 -0.13 1.36
C HIS A 92 -12.29 -1.02 0.48
N LYS A 93 -11.00 -0.73 0.34
CA LYS A 93 -10.05 -1.60 -0.38
C LYS A 93 -9.93 -2.97 0.27
N ALA A 94 -9.87 -3.06 1.60
CA ALA A 94 -9.84 -4.32 2.32
C ALA A 94 -11.13 -5.12 2.09
N ASN A 95 -12.30 -4.46 2.16
CA ASN A 95 -13.59 -5.09 1.89
C ASN A 95 -13.70 -5.62 0.45
N LEU A 96 -13.19 -4.87 -0.54
CA LEU A 96 -13.13 -5.37 -1.92
C LEU A 96 -12.25 -6.62 -2.04
N LYS A 97 -11.08 -6.64 -1.38
CA LYS A 97 -10.21 -7.83 -1.39
C LYS A 97 -10.92 -9.03 -0.77
N LEU A 98 -11.57 -8.86 0.37
CA LEU A 98 -12.31 -9.93 1.05
C LEU A 98 -13.42 -10.49 0.16
N GLU A 99 -14.15 -9.62 -0.54
CA GLU A 99 -15.24 -10.03 -1.44
C GLU A 99 -14.72 -10.79 -2.67
N LEU A 100 -13.58 -10.36 -3.23
CA LEU A 100 -12.94 -11.03 -4.36
C LEU A 100 -12.37 -12.41 -4.00
N THR A 101 -12.05 -12.64 -2.73
CA THR A 101 -11.50 -13.93 -2.24
C THR A 101 -12.52 -14.79 -1.51
N ALA A 102 -13.78 -14.37 -1.43
CA ALA A 102 -14.84 -15.12 -0.77
C ALA A 102 -15.22 -16.36 -1.60
N ASP A 103 -15.61 -17.45 -0.93
CA ASP A 103 -16.08 -18.68 -1.60
C ASP A 103 -17.28 -18.43 -2.53
N LYS A 104 -18.10 -17.41 -2.20
CA LYS A 104 -19.22 -16.94 -3.00
C LYS A 104 -19.06 -15.46 -3.26
N PHE A 105 -18.91 -15.11 -4.54
CA PHE A 105 -18.81 -13.73 -4.99
C PHE A 105 -20.18 -13.05 -5.02
N ASP A 106 -20.30 -11.91 -4.34
CA ASP A 106 -21.46 -11.01 -4.42
C ASP A 106 -21.12 -9.77 -5.27
N ALA A 107 -21.60 -9.78 -6.51
CA ALA A 107 -21.42 -8.68 -7.45
C ALA A 107 -22.09 -7.37 -7.00
N ALA A 108 -23.26 -7.46 -6.34
CA ALA A 108 -24.01 -6.29 -5.92
C ALA A 108 -23.30 -5.59 -4.75
N LYS A 109 -22.83 -6.37 -3.78
CA LYS A 109 -22.01 -5.88 -2.66
C LYS A 109 -20.69 -5.28 -3.15
N THR A 110 -20.00 -5.94 -4.08
CA THR A 110 -18.77 -5.42 -4.68
C THR A 110 -19.00 -4.05 -5.33
N LYS A 111 -20.07 -3.92 -6.13
CA LYS A 111 -20.43 -2.66 -6.79
C LYS A 111 -20.75 -1.56 -5.78
N SER A 112 -21.43 -1.90 -4.68
CA SER A 112 -21.71 -0.95 -3.60
C SER A 112 -20.41 -0.45 -2.95
N ILE A 113 -19.48 -1.35 -2.58
CA ILE A 113 -18.21 -0.98 -1.97
C ILE A 113 -17.38 -0.08 -2.92
N GLN A 114 -17.37 -0.41 -4.21
CA GLN A 114 -16.70 0.40 -5.23
C GLN A 114 -17.31 1.81 -5.35
N SER A 115 -18.63 1.93 -5.28
CA SER A 115 -19.31 3.22 -5.31
C SER A 115 -18.94 4.09 -4.11
N GLU A 116 -18.94 3.52 -2.90
CA GLU A 116 -18.51 4.24 -1.68
C GLU A 116 -17.04 4.64 -1.76
N LEU A 117 -16.16 3.75 -2.23
CA LEU A 117 -14.75 4.08 -2.45
C LEU A 117 -14.58 5.29 -3.39
N ALA A 118 -15.34 5.32 -4.50
CA ALA A 118 -15.29 6.44 -5.44
C ALA A 118 -15.78 7.76 -4.82
N LYS A 119 -16.82 7.72 -3.97
CA LYS A 119 -17.30 8.89 -3.23
C LYS A 119 -16.22 9.46 -2.31
N VAL A 120 -15.58 8.61 -1.50
CA VAL A 120 -14.52 9.04 -0.58
C VAL A 120 -13.32 9.61 -1.35
N MET A 121 -12.93 8.99 -2.47
CA MET A 121 -11.87 9.54 -3.34
C MET A 121 -12.23 10.92 -3.92
N ASN A 122 -13.48 11.11 -4.34
CA ASN A 122 -13.97 12.40 -4.83
C ASN A 122 -14.01 13.46 -3.72
N GLU A 123 -14.36 13.08 -2.50
CA GLU A 123 -14.33 13.99 -1.35
C GLU A 123 -12.91 14.46 -1.04
N ILE A 124 -11.93 13.54 -1.02
CA ILE A 124 -10.51 13.89 -0.89
C ILE A 124 -10.09 14.85 -2.01
N GLY A 125 -10.47 14.56 -3.26
CA GLY A 125 -10.20 15.43 -4.40
C GLY A 125 -10.75 16.85 -4.21
N SER A 126 -11.99 16.97 -3.76
CA SER A 126 -12.65 18.24 -3.49
C SER A 126 -11.94 19.02 -2.38
N LYS A 127 -11.60 18.35 -1.27
CA LYS A 127 -10.85 18.95 -0.16
C LYS A 127 -9.45 19.41 -0.57
N ARG A 128 -8.78 18.69 -1.47
CA ARG A 128 -7.48 19.09 -2.03
C ARG A 128 -7.59 20.37 -2.86
N ILE A 129 -8.62 20.49 -3.69
CA ILE A 129 -8.87 21.71 -4.48
C ILE A 129 -9.09 22.92 -3.56
N VAL A 130 -9.94 22.76 -2.54
CA VAL A 130 -10.20 23.82 -1.56
C VAL A 130 -8.92 24.22 -0.83
N HIS A 131 -8.11 23.25 -0.39
CA HIS A 131 -6.83 23.51 0.26
C HIS A 131 -5.85 24.25 -0.66
N GLN A 132 -5.68 23.79 -1.90
CA GLN A 132 -4.82 24.46 -2.89
C GLN A 132 -5.25 25.90 -3.14
N ARG A 133 -6.57 26.15 -3.22
CA ARG A 133 -7.10 27.50 -3.39
C ARG A 133 -6.79 28.39 -2.20
N ALA A 134 -7.03 27.91 -0.98
CA ALA A 134 -6.75 28.65 0.26
C ALA A 134 -5.26 29.01 0.38
N ILE A 135 -4.38 28.10 -0.02
CA ILE A 135 -2.93 28.35 -0.08
C ILE A 135 -2.60 29.45 -1.10
N ARG A 136 -3.17 29.36 -2.31
CA ARG A 136 -2.94 30.36 -3.38
C ARG A 136 -3.35 31.77 -2.96
N ASP A 137 -4.41 31.90 -2.17
CA ASP A 137 -4.92 33.19 -1.72
C ASP A 137 -3.94 33.90 -0.75
N LEU A 138 -3.05 33.15 -0.07
CA LEU A 138 -1.98 33.72 0.79
C LEU A 138 -0.77 34.26 -0.01
N LEU A 139 -0.67 33.93 -1.29
CA LEU A 139 0.52 34.21 -2.11
C LEU A 139 0.46 35.60 -2.74
N THR A 140 1.63 36.22 -2.92
CA THR A 140 1.78 37.45 -3.72
C THR A 140 1.51 37.17 -5.20
N PRO A 141 1.24 38.19 -6.04
CA PRO A 141 1.04 38.00 -7.48
C PRO A 141 2.16 37.21 -8.16
N GLU A 142 3.42 37.51 -7.83
CA GLU A 142 4.60 36.83 -8.38
C GLU A 142 4.69 35.35 -7.94
N GLN A 143 4.39 35.08 -6.67
CA GLN A 143 4.34 33.71 -6.13
C GLN A 143 3.19 32.90 -6.76
N ARG A 144 2.04 33.53 -7.01
CA ARG A 144 0.90 32.88 -7.67
C ARG A 144 1.25 32.38 -9.06
N VAL A 145 2.04 33.13 -9.84
CA VAL A 145 2.49 32.67 -11.17
C VAL A 145 3.28 31.37 -11.04
N LYS A 146 4.23 31.29 -10.10
CA LYS A 146 5.01 30.06 -9.86
C LYS A 146 4.13 28.91 -9.39
N PHE A 147 3.17 29.19 -8.49
CA PHE A 147 2.23 28.21 -7.98
C PHE A 147 1.33 27.65 -9.08
N ASP A 148 0.76 28.53 -9.92
CA ASP A 148 -0.12 28.17 -11.03
C ASP A 148 0.64 27.37 -12.08
N GLN A 149 1.89 27.75 -12.40
CA GLN A 149 2.77 26.96 -13.28
C GLN A 149 3.01 25.56 -12.74
N HIS A 150 3.27 25.41 -11.44
CA HIS A 150 3.46 24.11 -10.81
C HIS A 150 2.18 23.24 -10.85
N ILE A 151 0.99 23.85 -10.72
CA ILE A 151 -0.28 23.13 -10.89
C ILE A 151 -0.46 22.67 -12.35
N LEU A 152 -0.22 23.57 -13.30
CA LEU A 152 -0.45 23.33 -14.73
C LEU A 152 0.56 22.35 -15.34
N SER A 153 1.80 22.29 -14.82
CA SER A 153 2.81 21.34 -15.31
C SER A 153 2.46 19.88 -15.03
N GLY A 154 1.46 19.62 -14.17
CA GLY A 154 1.14 18.28 -13.69
C GLY A 154 2.32 17.67 -12.93
N ALA A 155 2.24 16.38 -12.59
CA ALA A 155 3.28 15.62 -11.88
C ALA A 155 4.61 15.43 -12.67
N ARG A 156 4.99 16.36 -13.54
CA ARG A 156 6.35 16.50 -14.07
C ARG A 156 7.14 17.42 -13.14
N GLY A 157 7.59 16.85 -12.03
CA GLY A 157 8.75 17.42 -11.35
C GLY A 157 9.98 17.41 -12.28
N PRO A 158 11.06 18.14 -11.93
CA PRO A 158 12.32 18.04 -12.64
C PRO A 158 12.89 16.62 -12.43
N GLY A 159 12.56 15.68 -13.31
CA GLY A 159 13.04 14.29 -13.23
C GLY A 159 12.02 13.18 -13.47
N GLY A 160 11.08 13.30 -14.41
CA GLY A 160 10.41 12.09 -14.87
C GLY A 160 9.31 12.22 -15.92
N PRO A 161 9.52 11.65 -17.12
CA PRO A 161 8.45 10.96 -17.84
C PRO A 161 8.24 9.60 -17.16
N ARG A 162 7.15 9.43 -16.42
CA ARG A 162 6.63 8.10 -16.03
C ARG A 162 5.95 7.43 -17.24
N GLY A 163 6.72 7.27 -18.32
CA GLY A 163 6.20 6.83 -19.63
C GLY A 163 7.30 6.54 -20.65
N GLY A 164 8.45 6.04 -20.19
CA GLY A 164 9.62 5.80 -21.04
C GLY A 164 10.35 4.50 -20.69
N MET A 165 9.67 3.36 -20.72
CA MET A 165 10.31 2.04 -20.87
C MET A 165 9.92 1.46 -22.23
N ARG A 166 10.40 2.09 -23.29
CA ARG A 166 10.79 1.40 -24.53
C ARG A 166 12.31 1.47 -24.61
N GLY A 167 12.99 0.71 -23.74
CA GLY A 167 14.36 0.30 -24.03
C GLY A 167 14.34 -0.67 -25.21
N PRO A 168 15.37 -0.70 -26.07
CA PRO A 168 15.42 -1.65 -27.17
C PRO A 168 15.42 -3.08 -26.61
N MET A 169 14.60 -3.96 -27.18
CA MET A 169 14.72 -5.40 -26.98
C MET A 169 16.13 -5.83 -27.44
N MET A 170 17.07 -5.87 -26.51
CA MET A 170 18.36 -6.51 -26.71
C MET A 170 18.32 -7.91 -26.11
N GLY A 171 18.51 -8.91 -26.98
CA GLY A 171 19.20 -10.15 -26.62
C GLY A 171 18.37 -11.26 -25.99
N GLY A 172 17.62 -12.01 -26.80
CA GLY A 172 17.36 -13.43 -26.52
C GLY A 172 18.43 -14.28 -27.23
N PRO A 173 19.05 -15.29 -26.58
CA PRO A 173 20.16 -16.04 -27.16
C PRO A 173 19.74 -16.83 -28.40
N GLN A 174 20.57 -16.71 -29.42
CA GLN A 174 20.62 -17.57 -30.58
C GLN A 174 20.89 -19.01 -30.12
N MET A 175 19.83 -19.81 -29.94
CA MET A 175 19.91 -21.26 -29.79
C MET A 175 19.49 -21.90 -31.11
N GLY A 176 20.48 -22.29 -31.91
CA GLY A 176 20.24 -23.19 -33.02
C GLY A 176 19.85 -24.58 -32.52
N ARG A 177 18.81 -25.17 -33.14
CA ARG A 177 18.75 -26.61 -33.42
C ARG A 177 17.69 -26.89 -34.49
N GLN A 178 18.23 -27.24 -35.65
CA GLN A 178 17.70 -28.16 -36.65
C GLN A 178 16.54 -29.08 -36.21
N MET A 179 15.40 -28.97 -36.90
CA MET A 179 14.36 -29.98 -37.15
C MET A 179 13.35 -29.31 -38.11
N GLY A 180 12.98 -29.81 -39.28
CA GLY A 180 13.29 -30.99 -40.06
C GLY A 180 12.67 -30.79 -41.45
N ARG A 181 13.21 -31.48 -42.47
CA ARG A 181 12.63 -31.48 -43.81
C ARG A 181 11.21 -32.05 -43.78
N GLY A 182 10.27 -31.36 -44.43
CA GLY A 182 8.95 -31.87 -44.73
C GLY A 182 8.54 -31.38 -46.11
N GLN A 183 8.62 -32.28 -47.09
CA GLN A 183 8.20 -32.07 -48.48
C GLN A 183 6.73 -31.64 -48.54
N ARG A 184 6.40 -30.75 -49.47
CA ARG A 184 5.01 -30.53 -49.90
C ARG A 184 4.90 -30.98 -51.34
N PHE A 185 3.96 -31.90 -51.56
CA PHE A 185 3.43 -32.31 -52.85
C PHE A 185 2.70 -31.14 -53.53
#